data_AF-A0A0R0FCQ7-F1
#
_entry.id   AF-A0A0R0FCQ7-F1
#
_cell.length_a   1.000
_cell.length_b   1.000
_cell.length_c   1.000
_cell.angle_alpha   90.00
_cell.angle_beta   90.00
_cell.angle_gamma   90.00
#
_symmetry.space_group_name_H-M   'P 1'
#
loop_
_entity.id
_entity.type
_entity.pdbx_description
1 polymer ?
#
loop_
_entity_poly.entity_id
_entity_poly.type
_entity_poly.pdbx_seq_one_letter_code
_entity_poly.pdbx_strand_id
1 'polypeptide(L)' 'MKARGVSLDHSMWFHRHLRADDWVLFVIFSPTSSNARGYVTGQMLNQKGELLVSVVQEGLMREVISANSAIKSNL' A
#
# COMPACT_ATOMS: atom_id res chain seq x y z
N MET A 1 5.34 20.48 -0.81
CA MET A 1 5.68 19.37 -1.73
C MET A 1 4.42 18.55 -1.95
N LYS A 2 4.00 18.30 -3.19
CA LYS A 2 2.87 17.40 -3.49
C LYS A 2 3.47 16.07 -3.96
N ALA A 3 2.92 14.95 -3.51
CA ALA A 3 3.31 13.62 -3.98
C ALA A 3 2.13 12.96 -4.69
N ARG A 4 2.42 12.12 -5.69
CA ARG A 4 1.46 11.24 -6.34
C ARG A 4 1.85 9.80 -6.03
N GLY A 5 0.90 9.06 -5.47
CA GLY A 5 0.99 7.62 -5.30
C GLY A 5 0.31 6.89 -6.45
N VAL A 6 0.84 5.73 -6.82
CA VAL A 6 0.13 4.71 -7.59
C VAL A 6 0.35 3.37 -6.91
N SER A 7 -0.68 2.54 -6.91
CA SER A 7 -0.53 1.16 -6.48
C SER A 7 0.06 0.32 -7.61
N LEU A 8 0.96 -0.60 -7.27
CA LEU A 8 1.58 -1.52 -8.22
C LEU A 8 1.04 -2.94 -7.95
N ASP A 9 1.90 -3.92 -7.78
CA ASP A 9 1.53 -5.32 -7.61
C ASP A 9 0.74 -5.56 -6.31
N HIS A 10 -0.26 -6.43 -6.40
CA HIS A 10 -1.06 -6.88 -5.28
C HIS A 10 -1.12 -8.41 -5.26
N SER A 11 -1.00 -9.00 -4.08
CA SER A 11 -1.26 -10.41 -3.88
C SER A 11 -2.05 -10.63 -2.61
N MET A 12 -3.07 -11.49 -2.72
CA MET A 12 -3.96 -11.84 -1.62
C MET A 12 -4.12 -13.35 -1.59
N TRP A 13 -3.97 -13.93 -0.40
CA TRP A 13 -4.22 -15.36 -0.17
C TRP A 13 -5.32 -15.51 0.85
N PHE A 14 -6.39 -16.17 0.45
CA PHE A 14 -7.56 -16.43 1.29
C PHE A 14 -7.41 -17.79 1.96
N HIS A 15 -7.41 -17.80 3.28
CA HIS A 15 -7.15 -19.00 4.09
C HIS A 15 -8.42 -19.61 4.68
N ARG A 16 -9.50 -18.82 4.79
CA ARG A 16 -10.78 -19.20 5.38
C ARG A 16 -11.93 -18.48 4.69
N HIS A 17 -13.14 -19.02 4.83
CA HIS A 17 -14.35 -18.29 4.47
C HIS A 17 -14.45 -16.98 5.26
N LEU A 18 -14.92 -15.93 4.60
CA LEU A 18 -15.18 -14.63 5.19
C LEU A 18 -16.42 -14.02 4.55
N ARG A 19 -17.11 -13.17 5.30
CA ARG A 19 -18.18 -12.34 4.76
C ARG A 19 -17.76 -10.88 4.78
N ALA A 20 -18.15 -10.13 3.76
CA ALA A 20 -17.78 -8.72 3.62
C ALA A 20 -18.54 -7.79 4.59
N ASP A 21 -19.61 -8.29 5.21
CA ASP A 21 -20.43 -7.59 6.21
C ASP A 21 -20.02 -7.88 7.66
N ASP A 22 -19.08 -8.81 7.88
CA ASP A 22 -18.53 -9.08 9.21
C ASP A 22 -17.40 -8.11 9.56
N TRP A 23 -17.19 -7.88 10.86
CA TRP A 23 -16.03 -7.12 11.34
C TRP A 23 -14.72 -7.87 11.05
N VAL A 24 -13.83 -7.21 10.30
CA VAL A 24 -12.49 -7.69 9.97
C VAL A 24 -11.45 -6.68 10.47
N LEU A 25 -10.51 -7.13 11.30
CA LEU A 25 -9.35 -6.34 11.68
C LEU A 25 -8.29 -6.47 10.59
N PHE A 26 -7.97 -5.35 9.92
CA PHE A 26 -6.88 -5.30 8.94
C PHE A 26 -5.64 -4.66 9.56
N VAL A 27 -4.61 -5.48 9.79
CA VAL A 27 -3.31 -5.03 10.29
C VAL A 27 -2.37 -4.87 9.11
N ILE A 28 -1.78 -3.69 8.94
CA ILE A 28 -0.86 -3.37 7.85
C ILE A 28 0.45 -2.88 8.44
N PHE A 29 1.57 -3.34 7.89
CA PHE A 29 2.88 -2.80 8.19
C PHE A 29 3.71 -2.64 6.90
N SER A 30 4.60 -1.66 6.90
CA SER A 30 5.54 -1.42 5.81
C SER A 30 6.96 -1.47 6.39
N PRO A 31 7.73 -2.55 6.12
CA PRO A 31 9.06 -2.68 6.71
C PRO A 31 10.11 -1.85 5.96
N THR A 32 9.86 -1.43 4.72
CA THR A 32 10.84 -0.71 3.90
C THR A 32 10.20 0.15 2.82
N SER A 33 10.89 1.25 2.52
CA SER A 33 10.64 2.10 1.37
C SER A 33 11.98 2.52 0.78
N SER A 34 12.15 2.36 -0.53
CA SER A 34 13.37 2.73 -1.24
C SER A 34 13.09 3.01 -2.72
N ASN A 35 13.87 3.91 -3.33
CA ASN A 35 13.72 4.29 -4.73
C ASN A 35 12.28 4.68 -5.12
N ALA A 36 11.62 5.40 -4.20
CA ALA A 36 10.23 5.83 -4.33
C ALA A 36 9.21 4.68 -4.36
N ARG A 37 9.59 3.44 -4.02
CA ARG A 37 8.67 2.31 -3.84
C ARG A 37 8.55 1.91 -2.37
N GLY A 38 7.34 1.56 -1.94
CA GLY A 38 7.05 1.04 -0.62
C GLY A 38 6.56 -0.39 -0.70
N TYR A 39 7.15 -1.29 0.09
CA TYR A 39 6.66 -2.65 0.28
C TYR A 39 5.75 -2.68 1.50
N VAL A 40 4.56 -3.27 1.33
CA VAL A 40 3.52 -3.31 2.35
C VAL A 40 3.02 -4.74 2.47
N THR A 41 2.85 -5.18 3.71
CA THR A 41 2.29 -6.48 4.07
C THR A 41 1.14 -6.26 5.03
N GLY A 42 0.13 -7.12 4.97
CA GLY A 42 -0.97 -7.06 5.91
C GLY A 42 -1.66 -8.39 6.16
N GLN A 43 -2.42 -8.43 7.24
CA GLN A 43 -3.21 -9.57 7.68
C GLN A 43 -4.62 -9.11 8.01
N MET A 44 -5.61 -9.82 7.49
CA MET A 44 -7.01 -9.64 7.84
C MET A 44 -7.43 -10.74 8.80
N LEU A 45 -7.91 -10.35 9.98
CA LEU A 45 -8.31 -11.24 11.08
C LEU A 45 -9.80 -11.10 11.36
N ASN A 46 -10.48 -12.19 11.70
CA ASN A 46 -11.85 -12.11 12.22
C ASN A 46 -11.87 -11.73 13.72
N GLN A 47 -13.06 -11.57 14.29
CA GLN A 47 -13.24 -11.26 15.72
C GLN A 47 -12.69 -12.32 16.68
N LYS A 48 -12.46 -13.55 16.21
CA LYS A 48 -11.81 -14.63 16.98
C LYS A 48 -10.29 -14.61 16.86
N GLY A 49 -9.71 -13.67 16.11
CA GLY A 49 -8.27 -13.58 15.85
C GLY A 49 -7.76 -14.58 14.80
N GLU A 50 -8.65 -15.25 14.06
CA GLU A 50 -8.24 -16.19 13.02
C GLU A 50 -7.81 -15.46 11.76
N LEU A 51 -6.69 -15.88 11.17
CA LEU A 51 -6.20 -15.33 9.90
C LEU A 51 -7.12 -15.70 8.73
N LEU A 52 -7.76 -14.69 8.14
CA LEU A 52 -8.63 -14.83 6.98
C LEU A 52 -7.85 -14.64 5.68
N VAL A 53 -7.06 -13.56 5.59
CA VAL A 53 -6.35 -13.17 4.36
C VAL A 53 -4.95 -12.65 4.68
N SER A 54 -3.96 -13.12 3.94
CA SER A 54 -2.63 -12.48 3.87
C SER A 54 -2.57 -11.56 2.66
N VAL A 55 -2.03 -10.36 2.82
CA VAL A 55 -1.95 -9.34 1.77
C VAL A 55 -0.50 -8.87 1.60
N VAL A 56 -0.09 -8.70 0.36
CA VAL A 56 1.15 -8.02 -0.04
C VAL A 56 0.81 -6.97 -1.10
N GLN A 57 1.42 -5.80 -0.99
CA GLN A 57 1.29 -4.73 -1.96
C GLN A 57 2.61 -3.98 -2.14
N GLU A 58 2.94 -3.63 -3.40
CA GLU A 58 3.93 -2.60 -3.70
C GLU A 58 3.23 -1.30 -4.10
N GLY A 59 3.73 -0.16 -3.63
CA GLY A 59 3.27 1.17 -4.03
C GLY A 59 4.42 2.03 -4.54
N LEU A 60 4.15 2.91 -5.50
CA LEU A 60 5.11 3.89 -6.04
C LEU A 60 4.67 5.31 -5.67
N MET A 61 5.57 6.08 -5.06
CA MET A 61 5.37 7.47 -4.66
C MET A 61 6.34 8.38 -5.42
N ARG A 62 5.82 9.37 -6.15
CA ARG A 62 6.65 10.35 -6.89
C ARG A 62 6.30 11.76 -6.47
N GLU A 63 7.28 12.66 -6.50
CA GLU A 63 7.00 14.08 -6.38
C GLU A 63 6.20 14.58 -7.60
N VAL A 64 5.22 15.44 -7.34
CA VAL A 64 4.53 16.17 -8.40
C VAL A 64 5.38 17.38 -8.74
N ILE A 65 6.06 17.33 -9.88
CA ILE A 65 6.79 18.48 -10.43
C ILE A 65 5.75 19.50 -10.91
N SER A 66 5.75 20.70 -10.32
CA SER A 66 4.95 21.79 -10.87
C SER A 66 5.64 22.36 -12.12
N ALA A 67 4.85 22.76 -13.12
CA ALA A 67 5.38 23.33 -14.37
C ALA A 67 6.36 24.51 -14.13
N ASN A 68 6.12 25.31 -13.09
CA ASN A 68 6.98 26.43 -12.72
C ASN A 68 8.34 26.00 -12.14
N SER A 69 8.48 24.77 -11.65
CA SER A 69 9.76 24.25 -11.17
C SER A 69 10.70 23.85 -12.31
N ALA A 70 10.14 23.40 -13.44
CA ALA A 70 10.93 22.96 -14.60
C ALA A 70 11.65 24.14 -15.29
N ILE A 71 11.09 25.35 -15.23
CA ILE A 71 11.64 26.55 -15.86
C ILE A 71 12.90 27.08 -15.11
N LYS A 72 13.17 26.61 -13.89
CA LYS A 72 14.37 27.05 -13.13
C LYS A 72 15.68 26.38 -13.53
N SER A 73 15.68 25.44 -14.48
CA SER A 73 16.92 24.92 -15.08
C SER A 73 17.30 25.78 -16.29
N ASN A 74 17.87 26.97 -16.05
CA ASN A 74 18.42 27.84 -17.09
C ASN A 74 19.90 28.15 -16.82
N LEU A 75 20.65 27.17 -16.33
CA LEU A 75 22.11 27.13 -16.29
C LEU A 75 22.57 25.73 -16.67
#